data_AF-A0A1C5N0G0-F1
#
_entry.id   AF-A0A1C5N0G0-F1
#
_cell.length_a   1.000
_cell.length_b   1.000
_cell.length_c   1.000
_cell.angle_alpha   90.00
_cell.angle_beta   90.00
_cell.angle_gamma   90.00
#
_symmetry.space_group_name_H-M   'P 1'
#
loop_
_entity.id
_entity.type
_entity.pdbx_description
1 polymer ?
#
loop_
_entity_poly.entity_id
_entity_poly.type
_entity_poly.pdbx_seq_one_letter_code
_entity_poly.pdbx_strand_id
1 'polypeptide(L)'
;MKKKVIEKVMSVESYLDDIVSENISDNQDVQRNFCSSNAFVDGIIMTILTDDYLPSLILGEIAKDGIVEQYLVDGMQRTGALRKFRFEGYKIGKGAEETIVEYQRKKKDENGVIVRDDEGLPEWETAEFDMKKKGYDDLPPELKKRFNNFQAKVAIHQGCQSMRDISKLVRKYNINTAMNANQKSFTYLDLYARKVKTIAASDFFNESAALNDKQNAKGLWENMVIRSVMTVFHLDSYKKAAKDIAVFLNTNASDVEFEQFQHLANSLSDVVGDAYKDLFVPKNIPVWFAAYNHFTESGIENIKFRKFLDAFKENLHMNSVELDCEVKNVDGDITWDKLDALSGTTDNGVVKAKIKALCQLIDEFFGIEKTKKTETEPVVEENNTVAEVNEFDDLSNEDAEILKFAQENVRSDIDRDDISVYDLYLLKWMNDDSNIYKAGKDVVFALMAYATDKGEDKEFKVWLDKENEKNNTYSSSHKTNFTYLKRDFDEFLEKENGGNKAA
;
A
#
# COMPACT_ATOMS: atom_id res chain seq x y z
N MET A 1 -17.74 -27.52 22.81
CA MET A 1 -16.90 -26.86 21.79
C MET A 1 -17.69 -25.69 21.21
N LYS A 2 -17.25 -24.43 21.36
CA LYS A 2 -17.85 -23.33 20.59
C LYS A 2 -17.65 -23.63 19.10
N LYS A 3 -18.71 -23.57 18.30
CA LYS A 3 -18.60 -23.73 16.84
C LYS A 3 -17.68 -22.62 16.32
N LYS A 4 -16.70 -22.98 15.49
CA LYS A 4 -15.79 -22.00 14.85
C LYS A 4 -16.47 -21.23 13.72
N VAL A 5 -17.55 -21.79 13.17
CA VAL A 5 -18.32 -21.20 12.08
C VAL A 5 -19.81 -21.33 12.40
N ILE A 6 -20.55 -20.24 12.19
CA ILE A 6 -22.02 -20.22 12.23
C ILE A 6 -22.53 -20.04 10.81
N GLU A 7 -23.54 -20.82 10.44
CA GLU A 7 -24.28 -20.60 9.19
C GLU A 7 -25.59 -19.86 9.53
N LYS A 8 -25.87 -18.80 8.77
CA LYS A 8 -27.10 -18.04 8.83
C LYS A 8 -27.70 -17.92 7.43
N VAL A 9 -28.99 -17.67 7.41
CA VAL A 9 -29.70 -17.27 6.20
C VAL A 9 -30.26 -15.88 6.47
N MET A 10 -30.08 -14.96 5.54
CA MET A 10 -30.62 -13.62 5.62
C MET A 10 -31.15 -13.19 4.26
N SER A 11 -32.13 -12.28 4.25
CA SER A 11 -32.63 -11.73 3.00
C SER A 11 -31.54 -10.89 2.32
N VAL A 12 -31.53 -10.86 0.99
CA VAL A 12 -30.61 -10.00 0.22
C VAL A 12 -30.78 -8.54 0.63
N GLU A 13 -32.01 -8.08 0.91
CA GLU A 13 -32.28 -6.74 1.42
C GLU A 13 -31.55 -6.48 2.73
N SER A 14 -31.74 -7.32 3.75
CA SER A 14 -31.07 -7.15 5.05
C SER A 14 -29.55 -7.21 4.92
N TYR A 15 -29.02 -8.10 4.09
CA TYR A 15 -27.59 -8.22 3.88
C TYR A 15 -27.00 -6.97 3.22
N LEU A 16 -27.66 -6.47 2.18
CA LEU A 16 -27.21 -5.27 1.48
C LEU A 16 -27.35 -4.02 2.35
N ASP A 17 -28.40 -3.93 3.16
CA ASP A 17 -28.58 -2.85 4.13
C ASP A 17 -27.46 -2.86 5.18
N ASP A 18 -27.05 -4.03 5.68
CA ASP A 18 -25.90 -4.17 6.59
C ASP A 18 -24.57 -3.76 5.94
N ILE A 19 -24.39 -4.00 4.64
CA ILE A 19 -23.21 -3.53 3.89
C ILE A 19 -23.24 -2.00 3.73
N VAL A 20 -24.39 -1.44 3.32
CA VAL A 20 -24.54 0.01 3.06
C VAL A 20 -24.47 0.83 4.34
N SER A 21 -24.98 0.28 5.45
CA SER A 21 -24.89 0.90 6.78
C SER A 21 -23.56 0.62 7.50
N GLU A 22 -22.62 -0.06 6.84
CA GLU A 22 -21.30 -0.43 7.37
C GLU A 22 -21.33 -1.35 8.61
N ASN A 23 -22.45 -1.99 8.91
CA ASN A 23 -22.54 -3.07 9.91
C ASN A 23 -21.71 -4.30 9.49
N ILE A 24 -21.60 -4.54 8.18
CA ILE A 24 -20.66 -5.48 7.58
C ILE A 24 -19.68 -4.67 6.73
N SER A 25 -18.41 -4.64 7.14
CA SER A 25 -17.37 -3.98 6.38
C SER A 25 -16.98 -4.81 5.16
N ASP A 26 -17.15 -4.22 3.97
CA ASP A 26 -16.55 -4.72 2.73
C ASP A 26 -15.15 -4.12 2.47
N ASN A 27 -14.60 -3.35 3.42
CA ASN A 27 -13.31 -2.67 3.32
C ASN A 27 -12.24 -3.26 4.25
N GLN A 28 -12.03 -4.58 4.17
CA GLN A 28 -10.88 -5.20 4.84
C GLN A 28 -9.57 -4.89 4.09
N ASP A 29 -8.44 -4.92 4.81
CA ASP A 29 -7.16 -4.36 4.34
C ASP A 29 -6.70 -4.96 3.00
N VAL A 30 -6.78 -6.27 2.81
CA VAL A 30 -6.37 -6.98 1.59
C VAL A 30 -7.50 -7.14 0.56
N GLN A 31 -8.62 -6.43 0.73
CA GLN A 31 -9.78 -6.55 -0.15
C GLN A 31 -9.46 -6.04 -1.56
N ARG A 32 -9.79 -6.86 -2.57
CA ARG A 32 -9.68 -6.47 -3.98
C ARG A 32 -10.89 -5.65 -4.43
N ASN A 33 -10.64 -4.72 -5.34
CA ASN A 33 -11.66 -3.95 -6.04
C ASN A 33 -12.63 -4.84 -6.83
N PHE A 34 -13.83 -4.32 -7.09
CA PHE A 34 -14.76 -4.94 -8.01
C PHE A 34 -14.15 -4.98 -9.42
N CYS A 35 -14.09 -6.15 -10.03
CA CYS A 35 -13.45 -6.35 -11.33
C CYS A 35 -14.19 -7.36 -12.23
N SER A 36 -15.37 -7.82 -11.82
CA SER A 36 -16.19 -8.75 -12.60
C SER A 36 -16.77 -8.11 -13.86
N SER A 37 -16.98 -8.94 -14.89
CA SER A 37 -17.59 -8.53 -16.15
C SER A 37 -19.09 -8.28 -16.01
N ASN A 38 -19.68 -7.54 -16.96
CA ASN A 38 -21.13 -7.36 -17.01
C ASN A 38 -21.87 -8.71 -17.14
N ALA A 39 -21.32 -9.68 -17.88
CA ALA A 39 -21.91 -11.02 -17.96
C ALA A 39 -21.98 -11.73 -16.59
N PHE A 40 -20.96 -11.56 -15.74
CA PHE A 40 -21.00 -12.06 -14.37
C PHE A 40 -22.08 -11.35 -13.54
N VAL A 41 -22.19 -10.02 -13.66
CA VAL A 41 -23.22 -9.24 -12.96
C VAL A 41 -24.62 -9.67 -13.39
N ASP A 42 -24.85 -9.76 -14.70
CA ASP A 42 -26.10 -10.22 -15.30
C ASP A 42 -26.46 -11.61 -14.77
N GLY A 43 -25.51 -12.54 -14.77
CA GLY A 43 -25.71 -13.90 -14.25
C GLY A 43 -26.12 -13.92 -12.77
N ILE A 44 -25.45 -13.15 -11.90
CA ILE A 44 -25.82 -13.07 -10.47
C ILE A 44 -27.24 -12.53 -10.28
N ILE A 45 -27.62 -11.49 -11.03
CA ILE A 45 -28.97 -10.91 -10.94
C ILE A 45 -30.01 -11.93 -11.41
N MET A 46 -29.75 -12.61 -12.53
CA MET A 46 -30.63 -13.65 -13.05
C MET A 46 -30.81 -14.80 -12.06
N THR A 47 -29.73 -15.30 -11.45
CA THR A 47 -29.79 -16.32 -10.39
C THR A 47 -30.77 -15.95 -9.27
N ILE A 48 -30.76 -14.70 -8.81
CA ILE A 48 -31.68 -14.23 -7.77
C ILE A 48 -33.13 -14.18 -8.28
N LEU A 49 -33.33 -13.66 -9.50
CA LEU A 49 -34.67 -13.48 -10.08
C LEU A 49 -35.31 -14.81 -10.50
N THR A 50 -34.53 -15.84 -10.79
CA THR A 50 -34.99 -17.20 -11.09
C THR A 50 -35.01 -18.12 -9.87
N ASP A 51 -34.66 -17.60 -8.69
CA ASP A 51 -34.62 -18.35 -7.42
C ASP A 51 -33.65 -19.55 -7.45
N ASP A 52 -32.55 -19.41 -8.21
CA ASP A 52 -31.51 -20.42 -8.35
C ASP A 52 -30.41 -20.25 -7.28
N TYR A 53 -29.46 -21.18 -7.23
CA TYR A 53 -28.45 -21.25 -6.19
C TYR A 53 -27.41 -20.13 -6.29
N LEU A 54 -27.49 -19.17 -5.36
CA LEU A 54 -26.39 -18.26 -5.06
C LEU A 54 -25.40 -18.96 -4.11
N PRO A 55 -24.11 -19.12 -4.48
CA PRO A 55 -23.11 -19.67 -3.58
C PRO A 55 -22.97 -18.83 -2.30
N SER A 56 -22.69 -19.48 -1.17
CA SER A 56 -22.64 -18.84 0.14
C SER A 56 -21.64 -17.68 0.21
N LEU A 57 -22.03 -16.63 0.93
CA LEU A 57 -21.15 -15.51 1.31
C LEU A 57 -20.42 -15.87 2.61
N ILE A 58 -19.20 -15.36 2.78
CA ILE A 58 -18.38 -15.69 3.95
C ILE A 58 -17.98 -14.40 4.65
N LEU A 59 -18.24 -14.35 5.95
CA LEU A 59 -17.86 -13.26 6.84
C LEU A 59 -16.86 -13.76 7.89
N GLY A 60 -16.07 -12.85 8.44
CA GLY A 60 -15.28 -13.06 9.65
C GLY A 60 -15.64 -12.05 10.72
N GLU A 61 -15.69 -12.49 11.97
CA GLU A 61 -16.01 -11.66 13.15
C GLU A 61 -14.76 -11.42 13.99
N ILE A 62 -14.40 -10.15 14.17
CA ILE A 62 -13.46 -9.72 15.20
C ILE A 62 -14.28 -9.22 16.39
N ALA A 63 -14.09 -9.84 17.56
CA ALA A 63 -14.71 -9.39 18.80
C ALA A 63 -13.65 -8.72 19.67
N LYS A 64 -13.78 -7.41 19.88
CA LYS A 64 -12.87 -6.61 20.71
C LYS A 64 -13.68 -5.72 21.63
N ASP A 65 -13.37 -5.75 22.92
CA ASP A 65 -13.98 -4.88 23.94
C ASP A 65 -15.53 -4.89 23.97
N GLY A 66 -16.12 -6.06 23.68
CA GLY A 66 -17.57 -6.25 23.63
C GLY A 66 -18.25 -5.81 22.33
N ILE A 67 -17.49 -5.22 21.40
CA ILE A 67 -17.93 -4.86 20.05
C ILE A 67 -17.60 -6.00 19.10
N VAL A 68 -18.55 -6.35 18.23
CA VAL A 68 -18.35 -7.35 17.18
C VAL A 68 -18.36 -6.63 15.84
N GLU A 69 -17.22 -6.68 15.16
CA GLU A 69 -17.06 -6.16 13.81
C GLU A 69 -17.09 -7.31 12.80
N GLN A 70 -17.90 -7.18 11.76
CA GLN A 70 -18.01 -8.17 10.68
C GLN A 70 -17.32 -7.68 9.42
N TYR A 71 -16.54 -8.58 8.81
CA TYR A 71 -15.79 -8.30 7.58
C TYR A 71 -16.14 -9.30 6.49
N LEU A 72 -16.37 -8.82 5.27
CA LEU A 72 -16.59 -9.66 4.11
C LEU A 72 -15.28 -10.37 3.71
N VAL A 73 -15.27 -11.70 3.79
CA VAL A 73 -14.10 -12.56 3.52
C VAL A 73 -14.15 -13.14 2.10
N ASP A 74 -15.31 -13.61 1.68
CA ASP A 74 -15.58 -14.09 0.33
C ASP A 74 -17.00 -13.71 -0.08
N GLY A 75 -17.15 -13.34 -1.34
CA GLY A 75 -18.42 -12.84 -1.87
C GLY A 75 -18.35 -11.43 -2.44
N MET A 76 -17.23 -10.70 -2.35
CA MET A 76 -17.15 -9.30 -2.79
C MET A 76 -17.71 -9.03 -4.19
N GLN A 77 -17.37 -9.86 -5.17
CA GLN A 77 -17.87 -9.67 -6.54
C GLN A 77 -19.39 -9.92 -6.64
N ARG A 78 -19.94 -10.85 -5.85
CA ARG A 78 -21.38 -11.13 -5.75
C ARG A 78 -22.09 -9.98 -5.05
N THR A 79 -21.59 -9.56 -3.89
CA THR A 79 -22.07 -8.38 -3.15
C THR A 79 -22.09 -7.14 -4.05
N GLY A 80 -20.99 -6.88 -4.77
CA GLY A 80 -20.89 -5.75 -5.70
C GLY A 80 -21.88 -5.83 -6.86
N ALA A 81 -22.14 -7.02 -7.42
CA ALA A 81 -23.16 -7.20 -8.45
C ALA A 81 -24.57 -6.87 -7.94
N LEU A 82 -24.92 -7.37 -6.74
CA LEU A 82 -26.20 -7.11 -6.10
C LEU A 82 -26.38 -5.62 -5.76
N ARG A 83 -25.34 -4.98 -5.20
CA ARG A 83 -25.34 -3.55 -4.86
C ARG A 83 -25.50 -2.68 -6.11
N LYS A 84 -24.78 -3.00 -7.19
CA LYS A 84 -24.88 -2.33 -8.48
C LYS A 84 -26.30 -2.31 -9.03
N PHE A 85 -26.96 -3.47 -8.99
CA PHE A 85 -28.34 -3.61 -9.45
C PHE A 85 -29.33 -2.86 -8.56
N ARG A 86 -29.17 -2.98 -7.23
CA ARG A 86 -30.14 -2.45 -6.27
C ARG A 86 -30.04 -0.93 -6.08
N PHE A 87 -28.84 -0.36 -6.12
CA PHE A 87 -28.58 1.02 -5.71
C PHE A 87 -27.84 1.88 -6.74
N GLU A 88 -27.11 1.28 -7.68
CA GLU A 88 -26.28 2.03 -8.66
C GLU A 88 -26.91 2.09 -10.07
N GLY A 89 -28.19 1.72 -10.20
CA GLY A 89 -28.94 1.84 -11.45
C GLY A 89 -28.46 0.92 -12.58
N TYR A 90 -27.76 -0.18 -12.25
CA TYR A 90 -27.29 -1.14 -13.25
C TYR A 90 -28.45 -1.77 -14.02
N LYS A 91 -28.28 -1.93 -15.33
CA LYS A 91 -29.26 -2.53 -16.25
C LYS A 91 -28.67 -3.75 -16.92
N ILE A 92 -29.44 -4.82 -16.99
CA ILE A 92 -29.02 -6.08 -17.63
C ILE A 92 -28.66 -5.84 -19.09
N GLY A 93 -27.53 -6.42 -19.51
CA GLY A 93 -26.99 -6.25 -20.86
C GLY A 93 -27.92 -6.78 -21.96
N LYS A 94 -27.82 -6.20 -23.16
CA LYS A 94 -28.59 -6.69 -24.34
C LYS A 94 -28.23 -8.13 -24.72
N GLY A 95 -26.98 -8.54 -24.47
CA GLY A 95 -26.44 -9.85 -24.80
C GLY A 95 -26.49 -10.86 -23.64
N ALA A 96 -27.21 -10.56 -22.56
CA ALA A 96 -27.38 -11.52 -21.47
C ALA A 96 -28.19 -12.75 -21.96
N GLU A 97 -27.71 -13.92 -21.59
CA GLU A 97 -28.37 -15.21 -21.83
C GLU A 97 -29.52 -15.40 -20.83
N GLU A 98 -30.54 -16.17 -21.21
CA GLU A 98 -31.65 -16.58 -20.31
C GLU A 98 -32.33 -15.42 -19.54
N THR A 99 -32.75 -14.38 -20.28
CA THR A 99 -33.26 -13.11 -19.69
C THR A 99 -34.76 -13.09 -19.39
N ILE A 100 -35.49 -14.15 -19.73
CA ILE A 100 -36.92 -14.23 -19.46
C ILE A 100 -37.12 -14.80 -18.05
N VAL A 101 -37.78 -14.04 -17.18
CA VAL A 101 -38.13 -14.47 -15.83
C VAL A 101 -39.62 -14.77 -15.77
N GLU A 102 -39.96 -16.01 -15.43
CA GLU A 102 -41.33 -16.41 -15.11
C GLU A 102 -41.67 -16.09 -13.65
N TYR A 103 -42.85 -15.52 -13.43
CA TYR A 103 -43.35 -15.21 -12.10
C TYR A 103 -44.86 -15.30 -12.01
N GLN A 104 -45.36 -15.50 -10.80
CA GLN A 104 -46.78 -15.51 -10.50
C GLN A 104 -47.21 -14.15 -9.98
N ARG A 105 -48.34 -13.66 -10.48
CA ARG A 105 -48.99 -12.45 -9.97
C ARG A 105 -50.49 -12.66 -9.83
N LYS A 106 -51.13 -11.83 -9.02
CA LYS A 106 -52.59 -11.81 -8.92
C LYS A 106 -53.16 -11.23 -10.21
N LYS A 107 -54.12 -11.93 -10.80
CA LYS A 107 -54.83 -11.46 -11.99
C LYS A 107 -55.60 -10.19 -11.65
N LYS A 108 -55.55 -9.21 -12.54
CA LYS A 108 -56.24 -7.93 -12.39
C LYS A 108 -57.21 -7.72 -13.55
N ASP A 109 -58.35 -7.11 -13.26
CA ASP A 109 -59.30 -6.67 -14.28
C ASP A 109 -58.82 -5.38 -14.99
N GLU A 110 -59.63 -4.88 -15.93
CA GLU A 110 -59.35 -3.66 -16.69
C GLU A 110 -59.20 -2.40 -15.81
N ASN A 111 -59.74 -2.43 -14.58
CA ASN A 111 -59.64 -1.34 -13.61
C ASN A 111 -58.48 -1.53 -12.62
N GLY A 112 -57.68 -2.60 -12.77
CA GLY A 112 -56.55 -2.91 -11.90
C GLY A 112 -56.94 -3.57 -10.57
N VAL A 113 -58.19 -4.01 -10.42
CA VAL A 113 -58.70 -4.68 -9.22
C VAL A 113 -58.41 -6.18 -9.28
N ILE A 114 -58.05 -6.79 -8.15
CA ILE A 114 -57.74 -8.22 -8.06
C ILE A 114 -58.99 -9.04 -8.38
N VAL A 115 -58.88 -9.91 -9.38
CA VAL A 115 -59.92 -10.89 -9.73
C VAL A 115 -59.95 -11.97 -8.65
N ARG A 116 -61.16 -12.35 -8.22
CA ARG A 116 -61.40 -13.38 -7.22
C ARG A 116 -62.29 -14.47 -7.79
N ASP A 117 -62.05 -15.71 -7.38
CA ASP A 117 -62.86 -16.86 -7.75
C ASP A 117 -64.19 -16.92 -6.96
N ASP A 118 -64.98 -17.96 -7.24
CA ASP A 118 -66.29 -18.19 -6.61
C ASP A 118 -66.21 -18.40 -5.08
N GLU A 119 -65.03 -18.71 -4.53
CA GLU A 119 -64.77 -18.84 -3.09
C GLU A 119 -64.23 -17.54 -2.47
N GLY A 120 -64.05 -16.49 -3.28
CA GLY A 120 -63.53 -15.20 -2.86
C GLY A 120 -62.00 -15.16 -2.73
N LEU A 121 -61.27 -16.17 -3.18
CA LEU A 121 -59.81 -16.22 -3.18
C LEU A 121 -59.24 -15.51 -4.42
N PRO A 122 -58.06 -14.87 -4.34
CA PRO A 122 -57.43 -14.24 -5.52
C PRO A 122 -57.07 -15.25 -6.61
N GLU A 123 -57.46 -14.96 -7.86
CA GLU A 123 -56.96 -15.70 -9.02
C GLU A 123 -55.49 -15.33 -9.31
N TRP A 124 -54.68 -16.33 -9.65
CA TRP A 124 -53.28 -16.18 -10.00
C TRP A 124 -53.04 -16.46 -11.48
N GLU A 125 -52.10 -15.75 -12.08
CA GLU A 125 -51.61 -16.01 -13.43
C GLU A 125 -50.09 -16.07 -13.46
N THR A 126 -49.55 -16.89 -14.38
CA THR A 126 -48.14 -16.86 -14.73
C THR A 126 -47.89 -15.76 -15.74
N ALA A 127 -46.86 -14.96 -15.51
CA ALA A 127 -46.42 -13.90 -16.39
C ALA A 127 -44.91 -14.03 -16.66
N GLU A 128 -44.49 -13.50 -17.80
CA GLU A 128 -43.09 -13.42 -18.21
C GLU A 128 -42.61 -11.97 -18.16
N PHE A 129 -41.35 -11.77 -17.79
CA PHE A 129 -40.69 -10.46 -17.83
C PHE A 129 -39.31 -10.59 -18.47
N ASP A 130 -39.08 -9.88 -19.58
CA ASP A 130 -37.77 -9.80 -20.23
C ASP A 130 -36.88 -8.77 -19.53
N MET A 131 -35.78 -9.25 -18.94
CA MET A 131 -34.83 -8.44 -18.21
C MET A 131 -33.92 -7.58 -19.09
N LYS A 132 -33.89 -7.75 -20.42
CA LYS A 132 -33.00 -6.97 -21.30
C LYS A 132 -33.18 -5.46 -21.13
N LYS A 133 -32.07 -4.78 -20.79
CA LYS A 133 -32.00 -3.34 -20.52
C LYS A 133 -32.89 -2.86 -19.37
N LYS A 134 -33.32 -3.78 -18.49
CA LYS A 134 -34.10 -3.46 -17.29
C LYS A 134 -33.19 -3.40 -16.07
N GLY A 135 -33.45 -2.43 -15.20
CA GLY A 135 -32.85 -2.31 -13.88
C GLY A 135 -33.83 -2.69 -12.78
N TYR A 136 -33.40 -2.56 -11.51
CA TYR A 136 -34.24 -2.87 -10.36
C TYR A 136 -35.57 -2.11 -10.37
N ASP A 137 -35.54 -0.82 -10.72
CA ASP A 137 -36.73 0.03 -10.70
C ASP A 137 -37.79 -0.38 -11.71
N ASP A 138 -37.37 -1.00 -12.82
CA ASP A 138 -38.25 -1.51 -13.87
C ASP A 138 -38.99 -2.81 -13.48
N LEU A 139 -38.57 -3.48 -12.41
CA LEU A 139 -39.13 -4.77 -12.01
C LEU A 139 -40.60 -4.65 -11.55
N PRO A 140 -41.46 -5.61 -11.92
CA PRO A 140 -42.76 -5.81 -11.28
C PRO A 140 -42.63 -5.97 -9.75
N PRO A 141 -43.64 -5.57 -8.96
CA PRO A 141 -43.59 -5.69 -7.49
C PRO A 141 -43.24 -7.09 -6.99
N GLU A 142 -43.73 -8.13 -7.67
CA GLU A 142 -43.47 -9.53 -7.34
C GLU A 142 -41.99 -9.89 -7.51
N LEU A 143 -41.33 -9.39 -8.57
CA LEU A 143 -39.90 -9.61 -8.79
C LEU A 143 -39.03 -8.75 -7.88
N LYS A 144 -39.44 -7.53 -7.53
CA LYS A 144 -38.77 -6.73 -6.47
C LYS A 144 -38.80 -7.46 -5.14
N LYS A 145 -39.97 -8.01 -4.78
CA LYS A 145 -40.14 -8.80 -3.56
C LYS A 145 -39.30 -10.08 -3.61
N ARG A 146 -39.25 -10.79 -4.74
CA ARG A 146 -38.39 -11.97 -4.94
C ARG A 146 -36.92 -11.61 -4.71
N PHE A 147 -36.44 -10.54 -5.34
CA PHE A 147 -35.06 -10.08 -5.18
C PHE A 147 -34.73 -9.75 -3.72
N ASN A 148 -35.54 -8.89 -3.08
CA ASN A 148 -35.29 -8.43 -1.71
C ASN A 148 -35.33 -9.59 -0.71
N ASN A 149 -36.27 -10.51 -0.87
CA ASN A 149 -36.49 -11.63 0.05
C ASN A 149 -35.67 -12.87 -0.27
N PHE A 150 -34.87 -12.86 -1.34
CA PHE A 150 -34.01 -13.99 -1.66
C PHE A 150 -33.11 -14.32 -0.48
N GLN A 151 -33.03 -15.60 -0.14
CA GLN A 151 -32.40 -16.08 1.09
C GLN A 151 -30.92 -16.39 0.85
N ALA A 152 -30.06 -15.40 1.09
CA ALA A 152 -28.62 -15.55 0.97
C ALA A 152 -28.05 -16.39 2.13
N LYS A 153 -27.31 -17.44 1.81
CA LYS A 153 -26.57 -18.26 2.78
C LYS A 153 -25.28 -17.54 3.18
N VAL A 154 -25.09 -17.33 4.47
CA VAL A 154 -23.92 -16.62 5.03
C VAL A 154 -23.22 -17.52 6.06
N ALA A 155 -21.93 -17.77 5.84
CA ALA A 155 -21.07 -18.47 6.79
C ALA A 155 -20.18 -17.47 7.53
N ILE A 156 -20.26 -17.45 8.85
CA ILE A 156 -19.59 -16.47 9.72
C ILE A 156 -18.52 -17.19 10.53
N HIS A 157 -17.25 -16.87 10.27
CA HIS A 157 -16.11 -17.34 11.05
C HIS A 157 -15.99 -16.52 12.32
N GLN A 158 -16.11 -17.19 13.46
CA GLN A 158 -16.03 -16.55 14.77
C GLN A 158 -14.63 -16.69 15.36
N GLY A 159 -14.29 -15.74 16.24
CA GLY A 159 -13.07 -15.82 17.04
C GLY A 159 -11.80 -15.39 16.29
N CYS A 160 -11.93 -14.63 15.20
CA CYS A 160 -10.80 -13.88 14.66
C CYS A 160 -10.36 -12.85 15.71
N GLN A 161 -9.06 -12.81 16.00
CA GLN A 161 -8.51 -11.91 17.02
C GLN A 161 -8.02 -10.59 16.41
N SER A 162 -7.78 -10.58 15.10
CA SER A 162 -7.16 -9.46 14.41
C SER A 162 -7.49 -9.48 12.91
N MET A 163 -7.25 -8.36 12.24
CA MET A 163 -7.36 -8.24 10.78
C MET A 163 -6.46 -9.22 10.02
N ARG A 164 -5.35 -9.65 10.64
CA ARG A 164 -4.48 -10.71 10.13
C ARG A 164 -5.20 -12.06 10.01
N ASP A 165 -6.11 -12.37 10.93
CA ASP A 165 -6.91 -13.60 10.82
C ASP A 165 -7.95 -13.51 9.71
N ILE A 166 -8.59 -12.35 9.55
CA ILE A 166 -9.48 -12.06 8.41
C ILE A 166 -8.71 -12.25 7.09
N SER A 167 -7.52 -11.67 6.98
CA SER A 167 -6.66 -11.78 5.79
C SER A 167 -6.28 -13.24 5.47
N LYS A 168 -6.02 -14.08 6.48
CA LYS A 168 -5.81 -15.53 6.28
C LYS A 168 -7.05 -16.21 5.70
N LEU A 169 -8.25 -15.86 6.19
CA LEU A 169 -9.50 -16.41 5.67
C LEU A 169 -9.74 -15.98 4.22
N VAL A 170 -9.49 -14.70 3.90
CA VAL A 170 -9.58 -14.17 2.53
C VAL A 170 -8.70 -14.99 1.59
N ARG A 171 -7.43 -15.24 1.97
CA ARG A 171 -6.52 -16.11 1.18
C ARG A 171 -7.06 -17.53 1.02
N LYS A 172 -7.57 -18.12 2.11
CA LYS A 172 -8.07 -19.49 2.13
C LYS A 172 -9.25 -19.68 1.19
N TYR A 173 -10.23 -18.77 1.25
CA TYR A 173 -11.47 -18.89 0.48
C TYR A 173 -11.33 -18.41 -0.96
N ASN A 174 -10.44 -17.46 -1.24
CA ASN A 174 -10.18 -16.99 -2.60
C ASN A 174 -9.15 -17.84 -3.37
N ILE A 175 -8.65 -18.95 -2.81
CA ILE A 175 -7.62 -19.77 -3.48
C ILE A 175 -8.07 -20.33 -4.84
N ASN A 176 -9.35 -20.67 -4.96
CA ASN A 176 -9.97 -21.21 -6.18
C ASN A 176 -10.53 -20.11 -7.09
N THR A 177 -10.50 -18.85 -6.66
CA THR A 177 -10.98 -17.72 -7.44
C THR A 177 -9.88 -17.26 -8.38
N ALA A 178 -10.20 -17.07 -9.66
CA ALA A 178 -9.27 -16.51 -10.63
C ALA A 178 -8.88 -15.07 -10.23
N MET A 179 -7.78 -14.93 -9.51
CA MET A 179 -7.11 -13.67 -9.22
C MET A 179 -5.90 -13.53 -10.13
N ASN A 180 -5.68 -12.32 -10.64
CA ASN A 180 -4.43 -12.04 -11.31
C ASN A 180 -3.26 -12.02 -10.30
N ALA A 181 -2.03 -12.02 -10.81
CA ALA A 181 -0.83 -12.10 -9.99
C ALA A 181 -0.73 -10.97 -8.94
N ASN A 182 -1.12 -9.74 -9.29
CA ASN A 182 -1.02 -8.57 -8.41
C ASN A 182 -2.02 -8.67 -7.25
N GLN A 183 -3.29 -8.97 -7.55
CA GLN A 183 -4.32 -9.19 -6.54
C GLN A 183 -3.93 -10.32 -5.58
N LYS A 184 -3.42 -11.43 -6.12
CA LYS A 184 -3.00 -12.57 -5.30
C LYS A 184 -1.81 -12.21 -4.40
N SER A 185 -0.81 -11.48 -4.90
CA SER A 185 0.32 -11.04 -4.08
C SER A 185 -0.09 -10.12 -2.94
N PHE A 186 -1.03 -9.20 -3.17
CA PHE A 186 -1.45 -8.23 -2.17
C PHE A 186 -2.03 -8.90 -0.91
N THR A 187 -2.69 -10.06 -1.07
CA THR A 187 -3.20 -10.83 0.06
C THR A 187 -2.14 -11.31 1.05
N TYR A 188 -0.84 -11.29 0.69
CA TYR A 188 0.27 -11.68 1.56
C TYR A 188 0.91 -10.51 2.33
N LEU A 189 0.42 -9.27 2.13
CA LEU A 189 0.91 -8.06 2.80
C LEU A 189 -0.12 -7.56 3.84
N ASP A 190 -0.56 -8.42 4.74
CA ASP A 190 -1.64 -8.12 5.68
C ASP A 190 -1.29 -7.04 6.73
N LEU A 191 -0.02 -6.86 7.11
CA LEU A 191 0.38 -5.84 8.07
C LEU A 191 0.36 -4.41 7.48
N TYR A 192 0.68 -4.28 6.19
CA TYR A 192 0.89 -2.98 5.54
C TYR A 192 -0.12 -2.66 4.43
N ALA A 193 -1.09 -3.54 4.19
CA ALA A 193 -2.06 -3.38 3.11
C ALA A 193 -2.82 -2.05 3.17
N ARG A 194 -3.22 -1.59 4.37
CA ARG A 194 -3.91 -0.29 4.52
C ARG A 194 -3.01 0.90 4.15
N LYS A 195 -1.74 0.88 4.58
CA LYS A 195 -0.76 1.90 4.20
C LYS A 195 -0.55 1.91 2.70
N VAL A 196 -0.39 0.74 2.08
CA VAL A 196 -0.25 0.62 0.62
C VAL A 196 -1.46 1.17 -0.13
N LYS A 197 -2.70 0.87 0.31
CA LYS A 197 -3.91 1.44 -0.30
C LYS A 197 -3.94 2.97 -0.21
N THR A 198 -3.53 3.51 0.95
CA THR A 198 -3.47 4.95 1.18
C THR A 198 -2.47 5.62 0.23
N ILE A 199 -1.26 5.06 0.11
CA ILE A 199 -0.23 5.54 -0.82
C ILE A 199 -0.69 5.41 -2.27
N ALA A 200 -1.29 4.28 -2.64
CA ALA A 200 -1.79 4.08 -4.00
C ALA A 200 -2.90 5.08 -4.37
N ALA A 201 -3.60 5.64 -3.39
CA ALA A 201 -4.61 6.67 -3.59
C ALA A 201 -4.05 8.10 -3.60
N SER A 202 -2.73 8.29 -3.47
CA SER A 202 -2.10 9.62 -3.55
C SER A 202 -2.09 10.20 -4.98
N ASP A 203 -1.90 11.51 -5.07
CA ASP A 203 -1.96 12.27 -6.33
C ASP A 203 -0.94 11.77 -7.35
N PHE A 204 0.24 11.32 -6.93
CA PHE A 204 1.24 10.78 -7.85
C PHE A 204 0.69 9.63 -8.71
N PHE A 205 0.01 8.65 -8.08
CA PHE A 205 -0.49 7.47 -8.80
C PHE A 205 -1.76 7.77 -9.61
N ASN A 206 -2.56 8.72 -9.16
CA ASN A 206 -3.78 9.14 -9.86
C ASN A 206 -3.49 10.06 -11.05
N GLU A 207 -2.59 11.02 -10.88
CA GLU A 207 -2.44 12.17 -11.77
C GLU A 207 -1.09 12.16 -12.50
N SER A 208 0.02 11.90 -11.80
CA SER A 208 1.37 12.06 -12.35
C SER A 208 1.97 10.82 -13.01
N ALA A 209 1.37 9.63 -12.84
CA ALA A 209 1.84 8.38 -13.43
C ALA A 209 1.00 7.93 -14.64
N ALA A 210 1.63 7.27 -15.63
CA ALA A 210 0.94 6.70 -16.80
C ALA A 210 0.20 5.39 -16.47
N LEU A 211 -0.72 5.48 -15.52
CA LEU A 211 -1.60 4.42 -15.03
C LEU A 211 -3.04 4.66 -15.49
N ASN A 212 -3.88 3.62 -15.47
CA ASN A 212 -5.30 3.74 -15.76
C ASN A 212 -6.19 2.88 -14.85
N ASP A 213 -7.48 3.21 -14.81
CA ASP A 213 -8.47 2.55 -13.94
C ASP A 213 -8.60 1.05 -14.20
N LYS A 214 -8.44 0.60 -15.45
CA LYS A 214 -8.52 -0.83 -15.78
C LYS A 214 -7.35 -1.61 -15.17
N GLN A 215 -6.18 -0.98 -15.06
CA GLN A 215 -5.03 -1.53 -14.37
C GLN A 215 -5.21 -1.46 -12.84
N ASN A 216 -5.79 -0.36 -12.33
CA ASN A 216 -6.09 -0.20 -10.91
C ASN A 216 -7.07 -1.28 -10.41
N ALA A 217 -8.15 -1.53 -11.16
CA ALA A 217 -9.10 -2.61 -10.86
C ALA A 217 -8.44 -4.00 -10.77
N LYS A 218 -7.27 -4.17 -11.41
CA LYS A 218 -6.45 -5.38 -11.37
C LYS A 218 -5.36 -5.36 -10.29
N GLY A 219 -5.33 -4.36 -9.41
CA GLY A 219 -4.39 -4.25 -8.29
C GLY A 219 -2.98 -3.80 -8.71
N LEU A 220 -2.84 -3.14 -9.88
CA LEU A 220 -1.53 -2.70 -10.35
C LEU A 220 -0.94 -1.59 -9.48
N TRP A 221 -1.77 -0.67 -8.99
CA TRP A 221 -1.30 0.52 -8.26
C TRP A 221 -0.67 0.13 -6.93
N GLU A 222 -1.35 -0.72 -6.15
CA GLU A 222 -0.81 -1.31 -4.93
C GLU A 222 0.47 -2.09 -5.21
N ASN A 223 0.56 -2.76 -6.36
CA ASN A 223 1.79 -3.44 -6.76
C ASN A 223 2.93 -2.46 -7.10
N MET A 224 2.64 -1.29 -7.66
CA MET A 224 3.65 -0.26 -7.91
C MET A 224 4.18 0.32 -6.60
N VAL A 225 3.32 0.57 -5.61
CA VAL A 225 3.75 0.97 -4.26
C VAL A 225 4.66 -0.10 -3.65
N ILE A 226 4.22 -1.36 -3.62
CA ILE A 226 4.98 -2.48 -3.04
C ILE A 226 6.35 -2.64 -3.71
N ARG A 227 6.41 -2.54 -5.05
CA ARG A 227 7.68 -2.62 -5.77
C ARG A 227 8.57 -1.43 -5.50
N SER A 228 8.00 -0.24 -5.37
CA SER A 228 8.76 0.99 -5.12
C SER A 228 9.34 1.01 -3.71
N VAL A 229 8.59 0.57 -2.69
CA VAL A 229 9.12 0.34 -1.35
C VAL A 229 10.26 -0.69 -1.39
N MET A 230 10.11 -1.78 -2.15
CA MET A 230 11.18 -2.76 -2.31
C MET A 230 12.44 -2.17 -2.96
N THR A 231 12.31 -1.31 -3.98
CA THR A 231 13.46 -0.72 -4.68
C THR A 231 14.10 0.43 -3.93
N VAL A 232 13.34 1.17 -3.11
CA VAL A 232 13.86 2.28 -2.31
C VAL A 232 14.58 1.77 -1.06
N PHE A 233 13.97 0.85 -0.30
CA PHE A 233 14.50 0.48 1.02
C PHE A 233 15.19 -0.89 1.08
N HIS A 234 14.87 -1.79 0.14
CA HIS A 234 15.26 -3.21 0.20
C HIS A 234 15.94 -3.70 -1.08
N LEU A 235 16.63 -2.82 -1.81
CA LEU A 235 17.17 -3.11 -3.15
C LEU A 235 18.14 -4.30 -3.16
N ASP A 236 18.93 -4.47 -2.09
CA ASP A 236 19.87 -5.59 -2.00
C ASP A 236 19.19 -6.94 -1.85
N SER A 237 18.03 -6.96 -1.19
CA SER A 237 17.19 -8.15 -1.03
C SER A 237 16.12 -8.29 -2.11
N TYR A 238 16.20 -7.52 -3.21
CA TYR A 238 15.18 -7.41 -4.25
C TYR A 238 14.61 -8.77 -4.70
N LYS A 239 13.28 -8.85 -4.75
CA LYS A 239 12.56 -10.02 -5.24
C LYS A 239 11.88 -9.69 -6.57
N LYS A 240 11.93 -10.63 -7.53
CA LYS A 240 11.31 -10.45 -8.85
C LYS A 240 9.79 -10.62 -8.81
N ALA A 241 9.33 -11.71 -8.20
CA ALA A 241 7.92 -12.09 -8.20
C ALA A 241 7.12 -11.25 -7.19
N ALA A 242 5.97 -10.73 -7.61
CA ALA A 242 5.12 -9.85 -6.79
C ALA A 242 4.75 -10.46 -5.44
N LYS A 243 4.48 -11.78 -5.40
CA LYS A 243 4.17 -12.51 -4.17
C LYS A 243 5.36 -12.51 -3.21
N ASP A 244 6.56 -12.75 -3.72
CA ASP A 244 7.77 -12.86 -2.89
C ASP A 244 8.14 -11.50 -2.31
N ILE A 245 7.93 -10.41 -3.06
CA ILE A 245 8.05 -9.04 -2.52
C ILE A 245 7.06 -8.84 -1.38
N ALA A 246 5.78 -9.16 -1.58
CA ALA A 246 4.75 -8.97 -0.56
C ALA A 246 5.06 -9.75 0.72
N VAL A 247 5.47 -11.01 0.61
CA VAL A 247 5.86 -11.83 1.77
C VAL A 247 7.10 -11.25 2.48
N PHE A 248 8.09 -10.81 1.70
CA PHE A 248 9.30 -10.20 2.24
C PHE A 248 8.98 -8.92 3.01
N LEU A 249 8.27 -7.97 2.42
CA LEU A 249 7.93 -6.71 3.08
C LEU A 249 7.03 -6.93 4.29
N ASN A 250 6.08 -7.87 4.24
CA ASN A 250 5.22 -8.17 5.40
C ASN A 250 6.00 -8.68 6.63
N THR A 251 7.26 -9.09 6.45
CA THR A 251 8.11 -9.61 7.53
C THR A 251 9.28 -8.68 7.86
N ASN A 252 9.80 -7.95 6.88
CA ASN A 252 11.05 -7.19 7.00
C ASN A 252 10.89 -5.69 6.82
N ALA A 253 9.73 -5.22 6.35
CA ALA A 253 9.47 -3.79 6.26
C ALA A 253 9.00 -3.23 7.60
N SER A 254 8.94 -1.91 7.70
CA SER A 254 8.47 -1.18 8.89
C SER A 254 7.45 -0.09 8.57
N ASP A 255 6.74 0.37 9.59
CA ASP A 255 5.78 1.48 9.49
C ASP A 255 6.43 2.74 8.94
N VAL A 256 7.63 3.02 9.44
CA VAL A 256 8.47 4.17 9.08
C VAL A 256 8.85 4.13 7.61
N GLU A 257 9.18 2.97 7.03
CA GLU A 257 9.46 2.86 5.58
C GLU A 257 8.24 3.21 4.72
N PHE A 258 7.02 2.80 5.11
CA PHE A 258 5.81 3.16 4.37
C PHE A 258 5.44 4.64 4.52
N GLU A 259 5.63 5.22 5.70
CA GLU A 259 5.46 6.66 5.93
C GLU A 259 6.45 7.45 5.06
N GLN A 260 7.73 7.10 5.10
CA GLN A 260 8.77 7.70 4.27
C GLN A 260 8.45 7.64 2.78
N PHE A 261 7.94 6.49 2.32
CA PHE A 261 7.52 6.33 0.93
C PHE A 261 6.32 7.21 0.59
N GLN A 262 5.36 7.38 1.49
CA GLN A 262 4.25 8.31 1.31
C GLN A 262 4.74 9.75 1.15
N HIS A 263 5.67 10.20 2.00
CA HIS A 263 6.31 11.52 1.87
C HIS A 263 7.04 11.66 0.53
N LEU A 264 7.79 10.62 0.12
CA LEU A 264 8.50 10.60 -1.15
C LEU A 264 7.52 10.67 -2.34
N ALA A 265 6.38 9.97 -2.29
CA ALA A 265 5.33 10.00 -3.30
C ALA A 265 4.67 11.37 -3.41
N ASN A 266 4.32 11.98 -2.28
CA ASN A 266 3.73 13.32 -2.25
C ASN A 266 4.70 14.38 -2.78
N SER A 267 5.95 14.37 -2.29
CA SER A 267 6.99 15.28 -2.76
C SER A 267 7.26 15.12 -4.25
N LEU A 268 7.33 13.87 -4.74
CA LEU A 268 7.51 13.62 -6.16
C LEU A 268 6.30 14.18 -6.93
N SER A 269 5.06 14.00 -6.45
CA SER A 269 3.85 14.56 -7.05
C SER A 269 3.90 16.09 -7.16
N ASP A 270 4.35 16.80 -6.13
CA ASP A 270 4.47 18.28 -6.17
C ASP A 270 5.50 18.72 -7.23
N VAL A 271 6.53 17.91 -7.42
CA VAL A 271 7.58 18.12 -8.40
C VAL A 271 7.15 17.67 -9.79
N VAL A 272 6.31 16.65 -9.95
CA VAL A 272 5.94 16.09 -11.25
C VAL A 272 4.46 16.26 -11.55
N GLY A 273 4.16 16.95 -12.65
CA GLY A 273 2.80 17.04 -13.18
C GLY A 273 2.63 16.20 -14.44
N ASP A 274 1.50 16.42 -15.11
CA ASP A 274 1.16 15.79 -16.40
C ASP A 274 2.27 15.89 -17.46
N ALA A 275 3.10 16.94 -17.39
CA ALA A 275 4.22 17.16 -18.30
C ALA A 275 5.26 16.02 -18.32
N TYR A 276 5.35 15.18 -17.30
CA TYR A 276 6.36 14.10 -17.19
C TYR A 276 5.75 12.69 -17.13
N LYS A 277 4.43 12.57 -17.30
CA LYS A 277 3.65 11.33 -17.09
C LYS A 277 4.17 10.12 -17.88
N ASP A 278 4.67 10.37 -19.08
CA ASP A 278 5.27 9.40 -20.00
C ASP A 278 6.56 8.75 -19.47
N LEU A 279 7.28 9.39 -18.55
CA LEU A 279 8.45 8.79 -17.89
C LEU A 279 8.03 7.75 -16.84
N PHE A 280 6.89 7.98 -16.20
CA PHE A 280 6.36 7.18 -15.08
C PHE A 280 5.38 6.09 -15.57
N VAL A 281 5.82 5.28 -16.53
CA VAL A 281 5.11 4.07 -16.95
C VAL A 281 5.25 2.94 -15.92
N PRO A 282 4.33 1.97 -15.83
CA PRO A 282 4.34 0.94 -14.79
C PRO A 282 5.67 0.21 -14.61
N LYS A 283 6.40 -0.05 -15.71
CA LYS A 283 7.71 -0.73 -15.65
C LYS A 283 8.82 0.12 -15.00
N ASN A 284 8.67 1.44 -14.99
CA ASN A 284 9.72 2.38 -14.59
C ASN A 284 9.40 3.12 -13.29
N ILE A 285 8.13 3.13 -12.82
CA ILE A 285 7.75 3.78 -11.55
C ILE A 285 8.68 3.39 -10.38
N PRO A 286 8.94 2.09 -10.09
CA PRO A 286 9.81 1.73 -8.96
C PRO A 286 11.27 2.19 -9.12
N VAL A 287 11.74 2.26 -10.36
CA VAL A 287 13.10 2.72 -10.69
C VAL A 287 13.20 4.23 -10.46
N TRP A 288 12.21 4.98 -10.93
CA TRP A 288 12.16 6.44 -10.75
C TRP A 288 12.03 6.83 -9.28
N PHE A 289 11.27 6.09 -8.47
CA PHE A 289 11.22 6.35 -7.04
C PHE A 289 12.58 6.14 -6.36
N ALA A 290 13.32 5.10 -6.72
CA ALA A 290 14.65 4.87 -6.17
C ALA A 290 15.64 5.98 -6.60
N ALA A 291 15.60 6.40 -7.87
CA ALA A 291 16.42 7.50 -8.37
C ALA A 291 16.07 8.85 -7.73
N TYR A 292 14.77 9.12 -7.53
CA TYR A 292 14.32 10.33 -6.85
C TYR A 292 14.70 10.31 -5.37
N ASN A 293 14.61 9.17 -4.69
CA ASN A 293 15.10 9.05 -3.32
C ASN A 293 16.59 9.42 -3.21
N HIS A 294 17.42 8.86 -4.10
CA HIS A 294 18.84 9.21 -4.20
C HIS A 294 19.06 10.72 -4.43
N PHE A 295 18.27 11.34 -5.31
CA PHE A 295 18.30 12.78 -5.48
C PHE A 295 17.95 13.53 -4.18
N THR A 296 16.91 13.13 -3.45
CA THR A 296 16.53 13.81 -2.19
C THR A 296 17.59 13.69 -1.10
N GLU A 297 18.39 12.61 -1.09
CA GLU A 297 19.49 12.41 -0.14
C GLU A 297 20.64 13.42 -0.36
N SER A 298 20.73 14.05 -1.54
CA SER A 298 21.73 15.09 -1.82
C SER A 298 21.43 16.44 -1.15
N GLY A 299 20.25 16.62 -0.56
CA GLY A 299 19.82 17.88 0.07
C GLY A 299 19.52 19.01 -0.93
N ILE A 300 19.49 18.72 -2.22
CA ILE A 300 19.09 19.68 -3.26
C ILE A 300 17.57 19.87 -3.20
N GLU A 301 17.14 21.13 -3.27
CA GLU A 301 15.72 21.50 -3.29
C GLU A 301 14.90 20.69 -4.31
N ASN A 302 13.83 20.05 -3.84
CA ASN A 302 13.05 19.06 -4.58
C ASN A 302 12.57 19.56 -5.95
N ILE A 303 12.19 20.83 -6.07
CA ILE A 303 11.71 21.44 -7.33
C ILE A 303 12.76 21.43 -8.44
N LYS A 304 14.06 21.41 -8.10
CA LYS A 304 15.16 21.39 -9.08
C LYS A 304 15.21 20.08 -9.86
N PHE A 305 14.60 19.01 -9.36
CA PHE A 305 14.49 17.75 -10.09
C PHE A 305 13.77 17.92 -11.44
N ARG A 306 12.86 18.90 -11.58
CA ARG A 306 12.24 19.22 -12.88
C ARG A 306 13.26 19.54 -13.97
N LYS A 307 14.34 20.26 -13.62
CA LYS A 307 15.41 20.60 -14.57
C LYS A 307 16.13 19.34 -15.07
N PHE A 308 16.32 18.37 -14.19
CA PHE A 308 16.87 17.07 -14.56
C PHE A 308 15.91 16.34 -15.49
N LEU A 309 14.60 16.30 -15.19
CA LEU A 309 13.61 15.66 -16.05
C LEU A 309 13.49 16.31 -17.44
N ASP A 310 13.60 17.64 -17.52
CA ASP A 310 13.61 18.38 -18.78
C ASP A 310 14.83 17.97 -19.62
N ALA A 311 16.04 18.03 -19.02
CA ALA A 311 17.27 17.60 -19.70
C ALA A 311 17.25 16.11 -20.05
N PHE A 312 16.58 15.28 -19.24
CA PHE A 312 16.38 13.85 -19.49
C PHE A 312 15.47 13.59 -20.67
N LYS A 313 14.40 14.37 -20.85
CA LYS A 313 13.55 14.28 -22.04
C LYS A 313 14.21 14.81 -23.30
N GLU A 314 15.11 15.78 -23.16
CA GLU A 314 15.84 16.31 -24.29
C GLU A 314 16.88 15.30 -24.79
N ASN A 315 17.89 14.96 -23.98
CA ASN A 315 19.00 14.11 -24.45
C ASN A 315 19.73 13.31 -23.35
N LEU A 316 19.59 13.58 -22.04
CA LEU A 316 20.43 12.87 -21.02
C LEU A 316 20.21 11.36 -21.03
N HIS A 317 19.03 10.89 -21.42
CA HIS A 317 18.73 9.46 -21.54
C HIS A 317 19.62 8.72 -22.57
N MET A 318 20.29 9.47 -23.47
CA MET A 318 21.23 8.94 -24.46
C MET A 318 22.69 8.97 -23.98
N ASN A 319 22.99 9.61 -22.84
CA ASN A 319 24.35 9.65 -22.32
C ASN A 319 24.80 8.26 -21.87
N SER A 320 26.09 7.98 -22.09
CA SER A 320 26.71 6.76 -21.59
C SER A 320 26.84 6.83 -20.07
N VAL A 321 26.57 5.70 -19.42
CA VAL A 321 26.75 5.51 -17.97
C VAL A 321 27.74 4.38 -17.72
N GLU A 322 28.42 4.45 -16.59
CA GLU A 322 29.40 3.46 -16.15
C GLU A 322 28.78 2.57 -15.07
N LEU A 323 28.42 1.35 -15.45
CA LEU A 323 27.92 0.36 -14.51
C LEU A 323 29.02 -0.62 -14.11
N ASP A 324 29.13 -0.84 -12.80
CA ASP A 324 29.95 -1.85 -12.15
C ASP A 324 29.39 -3.29 -12.29
N CYS A 325 28.27 -3.46 -13.01
CA CYS A 325 27.62 -4.74 -13.20
C CYS A 325 27.46 -5.10 -14.69
N GLU A 326 27.73 -6.37 -15.03
CA GLU A 326 27.48 -6.87 -16.39
C GLU A 326 25.98 -6.91 -16.69
N VAL A 327 25.54 -6.07 -17.63
CA VAL A 327 24.18 -6.12 -18.17
C VAL A 327 24.18 -6.96 -19.44
N LYS A 328 23.62 -8.17 -19.34
CA LYS A 328 23.50 -9.06 -20.50
C LYS A 328 22.63 -8.43 -21.60
N ASN A 329 23.01 -8.66 -22.86
CA ASN A 329 22.29 -8.21 -24.05
C ASN A 329 22.30 -6.68 -24.28
N VAL A 330 23.36 -6.01 -23.83
CA VAL A 330 23.63 -4.61 -24.17
C VAL A 330 25.02 -4.55 -24.83
N ASP A 331 25.05 -4.19 -26.11
CA ASP A 331 26.31 -4.00 -26.85
C ASP A 331 26.72 -2.51 -26.86
N GLY A 332 28.02 -2.26 -26.69
CA GLY A 332 28.60 -0.91 -26.69
C GLY A 332 28.25 -0.09 -25.44
N ASP A 333 28.25 1.24 -25.57
CA ASP A 333 27.96 2.16 -24.47
C ASP A 333 26.60 1.89 -23.83
N ILE A 334 26.53 1.88 -22.50
CA ILE A 334 25.30 1.64 -21.76
C ILE A 334 24.56 2.97 -21.64
N THR A 335 23.32 3.03 -22.12
CA THR A 335 22.46 4.22 -22.03
C THR A 335 21.12 3.84 -21.41
N TRP A 336 20.35 4.82 -20.92
CA TRP A 336 19.02 4.56 -20.40
C TRP A 336 18.12 3.90 -21.46
N ASP A 337 18.14 4.38 -22.70
CA ASP A 337 17.31 3.83 -23.78
C ASP A 337 17.56 2.35 -24.03
N LYS A 338 18.83 1.94 -24.02
CA LYS A 338 19.19 0.54 -24.18
C LYS A 338 18.68 -0.30 -23.02
N LEU A 339 18.85 0.19 -21.79
CA LEU A 339 18.34 -0.48 -20.58
C LEU A 339 16.80 -0.53 -20.56
N ASP A 340 16.11 0.50 -21.03
CA ASP A 340 14.66 0.58 -21.04
C ASP A 340 14.00 -0.30 -22.11
N ALA A 341 14.73 -0.55 -23.20
CA ALA A 341 14.35 -1.46 -24.27
C ALA A 341 14.53 -2.95 -23.92
N LEU A 342 15.30 -3.29 -22.87
CA LEU A 342 15.51 -4.67 -22.45
C LEU A 342 14.19 -5.36 -22.05
N SER A 343 14.04 -6.61 -22.47
CA SER A 343 13.02 -7.51 -21.93
C SER A 343 13.33 -7.86 -20.47
N GLY A 344 12.32 -8.27 -19.70
CA GLY A 344 12.53 -8.62 -18.29
C GLY A 344 12.57 -7.40 -17.38
N THR A 345 11.61 -6.49 -17.51
CA THR A 345 11.53 -5.21 -16.77
C THR A 345 11.50 -5.33 -15.25
N THR A 346 11.29 -6.54 -14.72
CA THR A 346 11.29 -6.84 -13.28
C THR A 346 12.51 -7.66 -12.84
N ASP A 347 13.41 -8.01 -13.76
CA ASP A 347 14.63 -8.76 -13.44
C ASP A 347 15.58 -7.93 -12.58
N ASN A 348 16.15 -8.58 -11.55
CA ASN A 348 16.98 -7.90 -10.55
C ASN A 348 18.13 -7.11 -11.21
N GLY A 349 18.87 -7.74 -12.13
CA GLY A 349 19.96 -7.09 -12.86
C GLY A 349 19.50 -5.87 -13.68
N VAL A 350 18.37 -5.98 -14.38
CA VAL A 350 17.82 -4.88 -15.19
C VAL A 350 17.34 -3.73 -14.30
N VAL A 351 16.64 -4.03 -13.22
CA VAL A 351 16.14 -3.02 -12.26
C VAL A 351 17.32 -2.29 -11.60
N LYS A 352 18.30 -3.02 -11.06
CA LYS A 352 19.48 -2.41 -10.44
C LYS A 352 20.29 -1.57 -11.44
N ALA A 353 20.50 -2.06 -12.65
CA ALA A 353 21.20 -1.31 -13.70
C ALA A 353 20.48 -0.01 -14.05
N LYS A 354 19.15 -0.04 -14.22
CA LYS A 354 18.35 1.16 -14.47
C LYS A 354 18.43 2.18 -13.33
N ILE A 355 18.35 1.73 -12.07
CA ILE A 355 18.47 2.61 -10.90
C ILE A 355 19.86 3.26 -10.87
N LYS A 356 20.92 2.46 -10.99
CA LYS A 356 22.31 2.96 -11.03
C LYS A 356 22.55 3.97 -12.15
N ALA A 357 22.01 3.68 -13.35
CA ALA A 357 22.10 4.60 -14.48
C ALA A 357 21.44 5.95 -14.20
N LEU A 358 20.22 5.97 -13.65
CA LEU A 358 19.56 7.22 -13.28
C LEU A 358 20.30 7.96 -12.17
N CYS A 359 20.75 7.26 -11.11
CA CYS A 359 21.54 7.87 -10.04
C CYS A 359 22.81 8.53 -10.57
N GLN A 360 23.55 7.87 -11.46
CA GLN A 360 24.73 8.44 -12.09
C GLN A 360 24.40 9.69 -12.92
N LEU A 361 23.35 9.65 -13.74
CA LEU A 361 22.93 10.81 -14.52
C LEU A 361 22.51 11.99 -13.64
N ILE A 362 21.86 11.71 -12.50
CA ILE A 362 21.50 12.73 -11.49
C ILE A 362 22.77 13.32 -10.88
N ASP A 363 23.71 12.49 -10.45
CA ASP A 363 24.97 12.93 -9.84
C ASP A 363 25.77 13.81 -10.79
N GLU A 364 25.92 13.39 -12.05
CA GLU A 364 26.63 14.14 -13.07
C GLU A 364 25.93 15.47 -13.41
N PHE A 365 24.60 15.47 -13.50
CA PHE A 365 23.83 16.67 -13.82
C PHE A 365 23.89 17.73 -12.72
N PHE A 366 23.86 17.32 -11.45
CA PHE A 366 23.91 18.23 -10.31
C PHE A 366 25.32 18.45 -9.73
N GLY A 367 26.32 17.71 -10.20
CA GLY A 367 27.69 17.77 -9.69
C GLY A 367 27.83 17.20 -8.28
N ILE A 368 27.11 16.11 -7.97
CA ILE A 368 27.17 15.43 -6.67
C ILE A 368 28.44 14.57 -6.63
N GLU A 369 29.33 14.83 -5.68
CA GLU A 369 30.56 14.05 -5.52
C GLU A 369 30.26 12.65 -4.97
N LYS A 370 30.78 11.61 -5.64
CA LYS A 370 30.72 10.24 -5.13
C LYS A 370 31.55 10.13 -3.85
N THR A 371 30.91 10.17 -2.68
CA THR A 371 31.53 9.68 -1.45
C THR A 371 31.81 8.19 -1.65
N LYS A 372 33.09 7.81 -1.74
CA LYS A 372 33.49 6.40 -1.85
C LYS A 372 32.91 5.66 -0.65
N LYS A 373 31.86 4.86 -0.85
CA LYS A 373 31.44 3.83 0.11
C LYS A 373 32.58 2.83 0.16
N THR A 374 33.39 2.88 1.20
CA THR A 374 34.30 1.79 1.54
C THR A 374 33.41 0.62 1.94
N GLU A 375 33.22 -0.34 1.04
CA GLU A 375 32.72 -1.66 1.40
C GLU A 375 33.77 -2.29 2.32
N THR A 376 33.62 -2.13 3.63
CA THR A 376 34.25 -3.05 4.58
C THR A 376 33.38 -4.29 4.66
N GLU A 377 33.75 -5.30 3.88
CA GLU A 377 33.43 -6.69 4.22
C GLU A 377 33.87 -6.96 5.68
N PRO A 378 33.08 -7.70 6.48
CA PRO A 378 33.51 -8.08 7.82
C PRO A 378 34.62 -9.14 7.67
N VAL A 379 35.88 -8.70 7.70
CA VAL A 379 37.00 -9.61 7.86
C VAL A 379 36.96 -10.13 9.29
N VAL A 380 36.62 -11.41 9.43
CA VAL A 380 36.89 -12.18 10.64
C VAL A 380 38.40 -12.37 10.70
N GLU A 381 39.11 -11.52 11.44
CA GLU A 381 40.50 -11.75 11.82
C GLU A 381 40.57 -12.07 13.32
N GLU A 382 40.67 -13.36 13.63
CA GLU A 382 41.39 -13.81 14.81
C GLU A 382 42.82 -13.28 14.73
N ASN A 383 43.29 -12.56 15.74
CA ASN A 383 44.67 -12.69 16.22
C ASN A 383 44.84 -12.15 17.65
N ASN A 384 45.20 -13.08 18.54
CA ASN A 384 45.99 -12.82 19.73
C ASN A 384 47.29 -12.09 19.33
N THR A 385 47.63 -10.96 19.96
CA THR A 385 48.76 -10.82 20.92
C THR A 385 49.10 -9.36 21.25
N VAL A 386 49.15 -9.11 22.57
CA VAL A 386 50.07 -8.26 23.35
C VAL A 386 50.10 -6.74 23.12
N ALA A 387 49.34 -6.06 24.00
CA ALA A 387 49.70 -4.92 24.85
C ALA A 387 50.76 -3.91 24.37
N GLU A 388 50.29 -2.69 24.06
CA GLU A 388 50.89 -1.46 24.56
C GLU A 388 49.84 -0.71 25.41
N VAL A 389 50.20 -0.47 26.66
CA VAL A 389 49.39 0.22 27.66
C VAL A 389 49.47 1.71 27.36
N ASN A 390 48.36 2.31 26.90
CA ASN A 390 48.10 3.73 27.08
C ASN A 390 46.87 3.86 27.99
N GLU A 391 47.09 4.54 29.12
CA GLU A 391 46.10 4.77 30.17
C GLU A 391 44.94 5.63 29.64
N PHE A 392 43.72 5.24 30.04
CA PHE A 392 42.42 5.92 29.86
C PHE A 392 41.52 5.50 28.68
N ASP A 393 41.31 4.18 28.50
CA ASP A 393 40.18 3.66 27.71
C ASP A 393 39.28 2.79 28.59
N ASP A 394 38.10 3.33 28.91
CA ASP A 394 36.94 2.58 29.38
C ASP A 394 35.68 3.24 28.78
N LEU A 395 35.64 3.32 27.44
CA LEU A 395 34.37 3.50 26.75
C LEU A 395 33.67 2.15 26.73
N SER A 396 32.37 2.13 27.06
CA SER A 396 31.58 0.97 26.68
C SER A 396 31.62 0.82 25.16
N ASN A 397 31.63 -0.41 24.65
CA ASN A 397 31.64 -0.67 23.20
C ASN A 397 30.46 0.04 22.49
N GLU A 398 29.37 0.27 23.21
CA GLU A 398 28.17 0.97 22.76
C GLU A 398 28.41 2.48 22.53
N ASP A 399 29.14 3.15 23.41
CA ASP A 399 29.44 4.58 23.28
C ASP A 399 30.38 4.86 22.09
N ALA A 400 31.28 3.92 21.79
CA ALA A 400 32.17 4.00 20.63
C ALA A 400 31.39 3.88 19.30
N GLU A 401 30.38 3.01 19.25
CA GLU A 401 29.50 2.85 18.08
C GLU A 401 28.63 4.10 17.88
N ILE A 402 28.05 4.64 18.95
CA ILE A 402 27.26 5.89 18.93
C ILE A 402 28.11 7.06 18.42
N LEU A 403 29.30 7.24 18.98
CA LEU A 403 30.22 8.31 18.59
C LEU A 403 30.55 8.22 17.09
N LYS A 404 30.93 7.02 16.62
CA LYS A 404 31.27 6.79 15.22
C LYS A 404 30.09 7.08 14.30
N PHE A 405 28.89 6.63 14.64
CA PHE A 405 27.71 6.87 13.82
C PHE A 405 27.37 8.36 13.72
N ALA A 406 27.44 9.11 14.83
CA ALA A 406 27.22 10.55 14.83
C ALA A 406 28.28 11.29 14.00
N GLN A 407 29.55 10.89 14.10
CA GLN A 407 30.63 11.46 13.31
C GLN A 407 30.44 11.25 11.79
N GLU A 408 29.99 10.06 11.41
CA GLU A 408 29.78 9.69 10.01
C GLU A 408 28.55 10.37 9.37
N ASN A 409 27.53 10.72 10.17
CA ASN A 409 26.24 11.17 9.65
C ASN A 409 25.87 12.63 10.00
N VAL A 410 26.59 13.27 10.93
CA VAL A 410 26.33 14.66 11.36
C VAL A 410 27.54 15.55 11.10
N ARG A 411 28.63 15.39 11.88
CA ARG A 411 29.90 16.11 11.70
C ARG A 411 31.06 15.34 12.36
N SER A 412 32.24 15.39 11.75
CA SER A 412 33.38 14.55 12.14
C SER A 412 34.06 14.93 13.45
N ASP A 413 33.79 16.12 14.00
CA ASP A 413 34.42 16.66 15.21
C ASP A 413 33.59 16.46 16.49
N ILE A 414 32.44 15.75 16.42
CA ILE A 414 31.74 15.27 17.62
C ILE A 414 32.69 14.43 18.45
N ASP A 415 32.78 14.72 19.75
CA ASP A 415 33.64 14.01 20.69
C ASP A 415 32.85 13.33 21.83
N ARG A 416 33.56 12.74 22.79
CA ARG A 416 32.96 12.04 23.93
C ARG A 416 32.21 12.99 24.87
N ASP A 417 32.66 14.23 24.99
CA ASP A 417 32.03 15.22 25.87
C ASP A 417 30.68 15.63 25.28
N ASP A 418 30.60 15.80 23.95
CA ASP A 418 29.34 16.03 23.24
C ASP A 418 28.33 14.88 23.49
N ILE A 419 28.75 13.62 23.28
CA ILE A 419 27.88 12.44 23.51
C ILE A 419 27.40 12.38 24.97
N SER A 420 28.27 12.67 25.92
CA SER A 420 27.92 12.71 27.35
C SER A 420 26.88 13.80 27.66
N VAL A 421 26.98 14.95 26.99
CA VAL A 421 25.99 16.03 27.10
C VAL A 421 24.66 15.60 26.49
N TYR A 422 24.66 14.96 25.32
CA TYR A 422 23.44 14.46 24.68
C TYR A 422 22.73 13.42 25.54
N ASP A 423 23.47 12.48 26.16
CA ASP A 423 22.91 11.49 27.08
C ASP A 423 22.18 12.14 28.26
N LEU A 424 22.79 13.16 28.87
CA LEU A 424 22.17 13.91 29.97
C LEU A 424 20.87 14.64 29.57
N TYR A 425 20.71 15.04 28.30
CA TYR A 425 19.47 15.60 27.79
C TYR A 425 18.43 14.50 27.54
N LEU A 426 18.83 13.45 26.81
CA LEU A 426 17.93 12.36 26.43
C LEU A 426 17.38 11.60 27.65
N LEU A 427 18.20 11.35 28.67
CA LEU A 427 17.78 10.76 29.95
C LEU A 427 16.71 11.57 30.70
N LYS A 428 16.63 12.89 30.46
CA LYS A 428 15.59 13.75 31.06
C LYS A 428 14.31 13.78 30.24
N TRP A 429 14.40 13.45 28.95
CA TRP A 429 13.28 13.57 28.02
C TRP A 429 12.58 12.25 27.80
N MET A 430 13.32 11.13 27.86
CA MET A 430 12.83 9.81 27.49
C MET A 430 13.32 8.75 28.47
N ASN A 431 12.53 7.69 28.62
CA ASN A 431 12.96 6.47 29.33
C ASN A 431 13.65 5.52 28.34
N ASP A 432 14.48 4.60 28.82
CA ASP A 432 15.17 3.62 27.98
C ASP A 432 14.22 2.72 27.17
N ASP A 433 12.98 2.55 27.63
CA ASP A 433 11.93 1.77 26.95
C ASP A 433 11.16 2.57 25.87
N SER A 434 11.55 3.82 25.61
CA SER A 434 10.86 4.68 24.62
C SER A 434 10.91 4.06 23.23
N ASN A 435 9.78 4.08 22.52
CA ASN A 435 9.63 3.34 21.28
C ASN A 435 10.66 3.77 20.21
N ILE A 436 11.06 5.04 20.19
CA ILE A 436 12.05 5.56 19.23
C ILE A 436 13.43 4.90 19.35
N TYR A 437 13.81 4.36 20.51
CA TYR A 437 15.08 3.63 20.63
C TYR A 437 15.10 2.32 19.82
N LYS A 438 13.94 1.82 19.37
CA LYS A 438 13.89 0.72 18.38
C LYS A 438 14.42 1.12 17.01
N ALA A 439 14.61 2.42 16.74
CA ALA A 439 15.28 2.92 15.53
C ALA A 439 16.82 2.76 15.59
N GLY A 440 17.37 2.55 16.79
CA GLY A 440 18.80 2.60 17.09
C GLY A 440 19.13 3.72 18.08
N LYS A 441 19.89 3.43 19.14
CA LYS A 441 20.29 4.44 20.13
C LYS A 441 21.25 5.47 19.52
N ASP A 442 22.23 4.99 18.76
CA ASP A 442 23.10 5.76 17.88
C ASP A 442 22.34 6.71 16.95
N VAL A 443 21.20 6.27 16.39
CA VAL A 443 20.33 7.11 15.55
C VAL A 443 19.76 8.28 16.35
N VAL A 444 19.22 8.03 17.54
CA VAL A 444 18.64 9.07 18.42
C VAL A 444 19.70 10.09 18.85
N PHE A 445 20.91 9.61 19.18
CA PHE A 445 22.03 10.48 19.56
C PHE A 445 22.51 11.34 18.39
N ALA A 446 22.60 10.77 17.18
CA ALA A 446 22.95 11.54 15.99
C ALA A 446 21.87 12.60 15.68
N LEU A 447 20.58 12.31 15.89
CA LEU A 447 19.51 13.30 15.73
C LEU A 447 19.60 14.42 16.76
N MET A 448 19.96 14.10 18.02
CA MET A 448 20.21 15.10 19.05
C MET A 448 21.39 16.01 18.69
N ALA A 449 22.48 15.42 18.20
CA ALA A 449 23.63 16.18 17.71
C ALA A 449 23.20 17.12 16.56
N TYR A 450 22.44 16.61 15.60
CA TYR A 450 21.93 17.40 14.49
C TYR A 450 21.02 18.57 14.93
N ALA A 451 20.11 18.33 15.88
CA ALA A 451 19.25 19.37 16.44
C ALA A 451 20.05 20.43 17.19
N THR A 452 21.08 20.02 17.93
CA THR A 452 21.98 20.92 18.66
C THR A 452 22.74 21.83 17.71
N ASP A 453 23.22 21.30 16.58
CA ASP A 453 23.90 22.09 15.54
C ASP A 453 23.02 23.16 14.92
N LYS A 454 21.70 22.91 14.89
CA LYS A 454 20.70 23.89 14.45
C LYS A 454 20.27 24.85 15.56
N GLY A 455 20.58 24.57 16.83
CA GLY A 455 20.07 25.31 17.98
C GLY A 455 18.58 25.08 18.24
N GLU A 456 18.05 23.93 17.82
CA GLU A 456 16.63 23.56 17.84
C GLU A 456 16.35 22.45 18.87
N ASP A 457 17.11 22.41 19.97
CA ASP A 457 17.04 21.33 20.97
C ASP A 457 15.67 21.25 21.66
N LYS A 458 14.95 22.37 21.77
CA LYS A 458 13.61 22.40 22.41
C LYS A 458 12.56 21.82 21.47
N GLU A 459 12.62 22.20 20.21
CA GLU A 459 11.77 21.73 19.13
C GLU A 459 11.99 20.24 18.92
N PHE A 460 13.25 19.78 19.00
CA PHE A 460 13.58 18.37 18.93
C PHE A 460 12.94 17.55 20.03
N LYS A 461 12.90 18.05 21.28
CA LYS A 461 12.15 17.39 22.36
C LYS A 461 10.66 17.25 22.02
N VAL A 462 10.01 18.31 21.54
CA VAL A 462 8.59 18.27 21.18
C VAL A 462 8.33 17.28 20.06
N TRP A 463 9.23 17.20 19.08
CA TRP A 463 9.16 16.23 18.01
C TRP A 463 9.34 14.78 18.52
N LEU A 464 10.30 14.54 19.41
CA LEU A 464 10.54 13.23 20.04
C LEU A 464 9.30 12.70 20.78
N ASP A 465 8.60 13.58 21.52
CA ASP A 465 7.38 13.21 22.24
C ASP A 465 6.30 12.73 21.25
N LYS A 466 6.10 13.49 20.15
CA LYS A 466 5.13 13.13 19.09
C LYS A 466 5.51 11.83 18.36
N GLU A 467 6.79 11.60 18.11
CA GLU A 467 7.23 10.37 17.42
C GLU A 467 7.01 9.13 18.28
N ASN A 468 7.28 9.23 19.60
CA ASN A 468 7.03 8.13 20.53
C ASN A 468 5.54 7.77 20.65
N GLU A 469 4.63 8.74 20.53
CA GLU A 469 3.18 8.50 20.55
C GLU A 469 2.68 7.67 19.35
N LYS A 470 3.36 7.74 18.20
CA LYS A 470 2.98 6.97 17.00
C LYS A 470 3.15 5.46 17.19
N ASN A 471 4.02 5.03 18.12
CA ASN A 471 4.37 3.62 18.37
C ASN A 471 4.76 2.85 17.08
N ASN A 472 5.49 3.53 16.21
CA ASN A 472 5.96 3.03 14.92
C ASN A 472 6.92 1.83 15.05
N THR A 473 6.91 0.95 14.05
CA THR A 473 8.04 0.03 13.79
C THR A 473 9.10 0.71 12.92
N TYR A 474 10.36 0.35 13.09
CA TYR A 474 11.52 0.97 12.40
C TYR A 474 12.26 -0.01 11.50
N SER A 475 13.04 0.51 10.54
CA SER A 475 13.86 -0.30 9.65
C SER A 475 15.00 -0.96 10.42
N SER A 476 15.50 -2.09 9.92
CA SER A 476 16.72 -2.71 10.46
C SER A 476 18.00 -1.93 10.13
N SER A 477 17.93 -0.95 9.22
CA SER A 477 19.06 -0.09 8.85
C SER A 477 19.04 1.20 9.66
N HIS A 478 20.01 1.37 10.56
CA HIS A 478 20.15 2.59 11.37
C HIS A 478 20.37 3.83 10.51
N LYS A 479 21.16 3.71 9.43
CA LYS A 479 21.36 4.81 8.47
C LYS A 479 20.06 5.22 7.79
N THR A 480 19.23 4.26 7.40
CA THR A 480 17.89 4.53 6.86
C THR A 480 17.07 5.27 7.90
N ASN A 481 16.97 4.75 9.12
CA ASN A 481 16.22 5.40 10.19
C ASN A 481 16.69 6.84 10.43
N PHE A 482 18.00 7.08 10.53
CA PHE A 482 18.57 8.42 10.74
C PHE A 482 18.20 9.40 9.62
N THR A 483 18.50 9.07 8.36
CA THR A 483 18.26 9.95 7.20
C THR A 483 16.83 10.47 7.18
N TYR A 484 15.86 9.60 7.48
CA TYR A 484 14.46 9.94 7.35
C TYR A 484 13.85 10.53 8.62
N LEU A 485 14.25 10.09 9.81
CA LEU A 485 13.83 10.75 11.05
C LEU A 485 14.36 12.19 11.09
N LYS A 486 15.57 12.41 10.57
CA LYS A 486 16.12 13.75 10.36
C LYS A 486 15.24 14.56 9.41
N ARG A 487 14.78 13.98 8.30
CA ARG A 487 13.88 14.65 7.35
C ARG A 487 12.52 14.97 7.97
N ASP A 488 11.91 14.03 8.71
CA ASP A 488 10.64 14.26 9.42
C ASP A 488 10.78 15.40 10.44
N PHE A 489 11.91 15.44 11.15
CA PHE A 489 12.24 16.56 12.03
C PHE A 489 12.42 17.88 11.26
N ASP A 490 13.10 17.88 10.12
CA ASP A 490 13.23 19.07 9.26
C ASP A 490 11.85 19.59 8.79
N GLU A 491 10.96 18.69 8.35
CA GLU A 491 9.57 19.04 7.97
C GLU A 491 8.75 19.57 9.16
N PHE A 492 8.98 19.02 10.36
CA PHE A 492 8.36 19.50 11.59
C PHE A 492 8.78 20.95 11.89
N LEU A 493 10.09 21.25 11.79
CA LEU A 493 10.62 22.60 11.98
C LEU A 493 10.04 23.59 10.96
N GLU A 494 9.90 23.19 9.69
CA GLU A 494 9.31 24.05 8.66
C GLU A 494 7.86 24.43 8.97
N LYS A 495 7.07 23.49 9.51
CA LYS A 495 5.67 23.73 9.89
C LYS A 495 5.55 24.66 11.11
N GLU A 496 6.38 24.46 12.13
CA GLU A 496 6.41 25.34 13.32
C GLU A 496 6.86 26.76 12.95
N ASN A 497 7.88 26.90 12.11
CA ASN A 497 8.39 28.20 11.67
C ASN A 497 7.47 28.91 10.66
N GLY A 498 6.71 28.16 9.84
CA GLY A 498 5.71 28.70 8.92
C GLY A 498 4.49 29.30 9.62
N GLY A 499 4.15 28.82 10.83
CA GLY A 499 3.05 29.35 11.64
C GLY A 499 3.29 30.77 12.19
N ASN A 500 4.55 31.16 12.37
CA ASN A 500 4.93 32.46 12.93
C ASN A 500 4.98 33.62 11.90
N LYS A 501 4.69 33.37 10.62
CA LYS A 501 4.57 34.42 9.59
C LYS A 501 3.13 34.83 9.26
N ALA A 502 2.14 34.26 9.95
CA ALA A 502 0.72 34.55 9.75
C ALA A 502 0.02 35.19 10.97
N ALA A 503 0.77 35.82 11.88
CA ALA A 503 0.25 36.58 13.01
C ALA A 503 0.41 38.09 12.82
#